data_AF-A0A5N5EPV5-F1
#
_entry.id   AF-A0A5N5EPV5-F1
#
_cell.length_a   1.000
_cell.length_b   1.000
_cell.length_c   1.000
_cell.angle_alpha   90.00
_cell.angle_beta   90.00
_cell.angle_gamma   90.00
#
_symmetry.space_group_name_H-M   'P 1'
#
loop_
_entity.id
_entity.type
_entity.pdbx_description
1 polymer ?
#
loop_
_entity_poly.entity_id
_entity_poly.type
_entity_poly.pdbx_seq_one_letter_code
_entity_poly.pdbx_strand_id
1 'polypeptide(L)'
;MDFDTFTLGLQVRADDGHETYLAVRITGSVPPNLTTLILRNVPGCEADGWYPEYALPERDLLPAEQAWSNLMDPREAALLLDMEP
;
A
#
# COMPACT_ATOMS: atom_id res chain seq x y z
N MET A 1 -2.13 20.37 -17.49
CA MET A 1 -1.00 19.41 -17.52
C MET A 1 -1.53 18.20 -16.81
N ASP A 2 -1.78 17.14 -17.56
CA ASP A 2 -2.44 15.94 -17.06
C ASP A 2 -1.37 15.09 -16.36
N PHE A 3 -1.45 14.94 -15.04
CA PHE A 3 -0.41 14.29 -14.23
C PHE A 3 -0.71 12.82 -13.94
N ASP A 4 -1.79 12.26 -14.48
CA ASP A 4 -2.29 10.95 -14.09
C ASP A 4 -1.63 9.81 -14.90
N THR A 5 -0.30 9.70 -14.81
CA THR A 5 0.43 8.53 -15.35
C THR A 5 0.26 7.27 -14.50
N PHE A 6 -0.17 7.42 -13.25
CA PHE A 6 -0.46 6.31 -12.34
C PHE A 6 -1.42 6.73 -11.22
N THR A 7 -2.09 5.76 -10.61
CA THR A 7 -2.89 5.92 -9.40
C THR A 7 -2.22 5.17 -8.25
N LEU A 8 -2.10 5.82 -7.09
CA LEU A 8 -1.68 5.20 -5.83
C LEU A 8 -2.92 4.90 -4.99
N GLY A 9 -2.99 3.69 -4.44
CA GLY A 9 -4.00 3.31 -3.46
C GLY A 9 -3.38 2.62 -2.26
N LEU A 10 -4.06 2.72 -1.13
CA LEU A 10 -3.74 2.01 0.10
C LEU A 10 -4.89 1.09 0.45
N GLN A 11 -4.60 -0.12 0.91
CA GLN A 11 -5.57 -1.04 1.48
C GLN A 11 -5.10 -1.43 2.88
N VAL A 12 -5.81 -0.95 3.89
CA VAL A 12 -5.56 -1.28 5.29
C VAL A 12 -6.57 -2.35 5.72
N ARG A 13 -6.10 -3.39 6.39
CA ARG A 13 -6.95 -4.37 7.07
C ARG A 13 -6.43 -4.55 8.50
N ALA A 14 -7.20 -4.05 9.46
CA ALA A 14 -7.02 -4.36 10.86
C ALA A 14 -7.95 -5.52 11.22
N ASP A 15 -7.40 -6.62 11.72
CA ASP A 15 -8.18 -7.68 12.38
C ASP A 15 -8.07 -7.49 13.89
N ASP A 16 -9.17 -7.74 14.61
CA ASP A 16 -9.42 -7.33 16.00
C ASP A 16 -8.36 -7.85 16.98
N GLY A 17 -7.26 -7.09 17.15
CA GLY A 17 -6.13 -7.40 18.04
C GLY A 17 -4.91 -8.08 17.40
N HIS A 18 -4.80 -8.11 16.06
CA HIS A 18 -3.67 -8.69 15.32
C HIS A 18 -2.82 -7.66 14.56
N GLU A 19 -1.74 -8.14 13.91
CA GLU A 19 -0.88 -7.32 13.05
C GLU A 19 -1.73 -6.65 11.96
N THR A 20 -1.53 -5.35 11.73
CA THR A 20 -2.31 -4.64 10.72
C THR A 20 -1.66 -4.83 9.35
N TYR A 21 -2.41 -5.41 8.43
CA TYR A 21 -1.99 -5.55 7.03
C TYR A 21 -2.17 -4.22 6.31
N LEU A 22 -1.12 -3.77 5.62
CA LEU A 22 -1.21 -2.70 4.64
C LEU A 22 -0.73 -3.22 3.28
N ALA A 23 -1.49 -2.92 2.23
CA ALA A 23 -1.00 -2.97 0.85
C ALA A 23 -0.93 -1.60 0.22
N VAL A 24 0.19 -1.31 -0.43
CA VAL A 24 0.37 -0.20 -1.37
C VAL A 24 0.17 -0.74 -2.77
N ARG A 25 -0.69 -0.09 -3.54
CA ARG A 25 -1.03 -0.49 -4.92
C ARG A 25 -0.81 0.68 -5.86
N ILE A 26 -0.11 0.42 -6.95
CA ILE A 26 0.16 1.40 -8.00
C ILE A 26 -0.40 0.84 -9.31
N THR A 27 -1.33 1.56 -9.91
CA THR A 27 -1.89 1.22 -11.23
C THR A 27 -1.36 2.18 -12.27
N GLY A 28 -0.75 1.68 -13.34
CA GLY A 28 -0.12 2.48 -14.38
C GLY A 28 1.41 2.41 -14.35
N SER A 29 2.06 3.28 -15.14
CA SER A 29 3.52 3.25 -15.28
C SER A 29 4.16 4.20 -14.28
N VAL A 30 5.00 3.67 -13.41
CA VAL A 30 5.77 4.45 -12.45
C VAL A 30 7.26 4.08 -12.55
N PRO A 31 8.18 5.06 -12.52
CA PRO A 31 9.60 4.78 -12.45
C PRO A 31 9.96 3.96 -11.20
N PRO A 32 10.83 2.93 -11.27
CA PRO A 32 11.16 2.08 -10.13
C PRO A 32 11.71 2.84 -8.90
N ASN A 33 12.47 3.91 -9.12
CA ASN A 33 12.99 4.76 -8.05
C ASN A 33 11.86 5.49 -7.29
N LEU A 34 10.78 5.87 -7.98
CA LEU A 34 9.63 6.48 -7.35
C LEU A 34 8.84 5.44 -6.53
N THR A 35 8.69 4.20 -7.02
CA THR A 35 8.15 3.10 -6.21
C THR A 35 8.93 2.92 -4.92
N THR A 36 10.26 2.83 -5.00
CA THR A 36 11.11 2.68 -3.80
C THR A 36 10.95 3.85 -2.83
N LEU A 37 10.84 5.09 -3.34
CA LEU A 37 10.59 6.26 -2.51
C LEU A 37 9.23 6.20 -1.82
N ILE A 38 8.17 5.79 -2.53
CA ILE A 38 6.83 5.65 -1.94
C ILE A 38 6.87 4.64 -0.79
N LEU A 39 7.37 3.42 -1.03
CA LEU A 39 7.38 2.34 -0.04
C LEU A 39 8.20 2.72 1.21
N ARG A 40 9.35 3.39 1.05
CA ARG A 40 10.19 3.83 2.17
C ARG A 40 9.57 4.91 3.05
N ASN A 41 8.57 5.63 2.56
CA ASN A 41 7.99 6.78 3.25
C ASN A 41 6.58 6.50 3.80
N VAL A 42 6.09 5.26 3.72
CA VAL A 42 4.83 4.89 4.36
C VAL A 42 5.03 4.84 5.88
N PRO A 43 4.31 5.67 6.66
CA PRO A 43 4.41 5.66 8.11
C PRO A 43 3.99 4.32 8.72
N GLY A 44 4.59 3.95 9.84
CA GLY A 44 4.21 2.74 10.58
C GLY A 44 4.62 1.41 9.93
N CYS A 45 5.27 1.41 8.77
CA CYS A 45 5.79 0.21 8.10
C CYS A 45 7.32 0.16 8.15
N GLU A 46 7.89 -1.04 8.23
CA GLU A 46 9.33 -1.22 8.11
C GLU A 46 9.80 -0.95 6.68
N ALA A 47 10.73 0.00 6.49
CA ALA A 47 11.11 0.51 5.17
C ALA A 47 11.63 -0.56 4.19
N ASP A 48 12.22 -1.64 4.70
CA ASP A 48 12.75 -2.77 3.92
C ASP A 48 11.87 -4.03 4.06
N GLY A 49 10.75 -3.96 4.78
CA GLY A 49 9.83 -5.08 5.06
C GLY A 49 8.77 -5.33 3.98
N TRP A 50 8.91 -4.70 2.81
CA TRP A 50 7.90 -4.77 1.74
C TRP A 50 8.02 -6.06 0.94
N TYR A 51 6.89 -6.78 0.82
CA TYR A 51 6.78 -7.98 0.01
C TYR A 51 5.99 -7.68 -1.27
N PRO A 52 6.50 -8.06 -2.46
CA PRO A 52 5.73 -7.93 -3.70
C PRO A 52 4.57 -8.92 -3.69
N GLU A 53 3.39 -8.44 -4.05
CA GLU A 53 2.17 -9.25 -4.06
C GLU A 53 1.78 -9.66 -5.48
N TYR A 54 1.25 -10.88 -5.61
CA TYR A 54 0.66 -11.37 -6.87
C TYR A 54 -0.87 -11.29 -6.87
N ALA A 55 -1.47 -11.12 -5.70
CA ALA A 55 -2.89 -10.88 -5.47
C ALA A 55 -3.05 -10.09 -4.17
N LEU A 56 -4.16 -9.37 -4.01
CA LEU A 56 -4.52 -8.78 -2.73
C LEU A 56 -5.48 -9.70 -1.98
N PRO A 57 -5.66 -9.51 -0.67
CA PRO A 57 -6.66 -10.27 0.07
C PRO A 57 -8.04 -10.14 -0.61
N GLU A 58 -8.61 -11.30 -0.95
CA GLU A 58 -9.93 -11.48 -1.58
C GLU A 58 -10.06 -11.03 -3.04
N ARG A 59 -8.98 -10.57 -3.71
CA ARG A 59 -9.03 -10.24 -5.15
C ARG A 59 -7.69 -10.35 -5.87
N ASP A 60 -7.76 -10.61 -7.17
CA ASP A 60 -6.61 -10.51 -8.06
C ASP A 60 -6.18 -9.05 -8.30
N LEU A 61 -4.94 -8.85 -8.74
CA LEU A 61 -4.46 -7.56 -9.23
C LEU A 61 -5.14 -7.17 -10.54
N LEU A 62 -5.45 -5.89 -10.69
CA LEU A 62 -5.96 -5.34 -11.94
C LEU A 62 -4.84 -5.32 -13.01
N PRO A 63 -5.19 -5.26 -14.31
CA PRO A 63 -4.20 -5.03 -15.35
C PRO A 63 -3.36 -3.78 -15.07
N ALA A 64 -2.04 -3.92 -15.19
CA ALA A 64 -1.05 -2.87 -14.86
C ALA A 64 -1.09 -2.38 -13.40
N GLU A 65 -1.72 -3.12 -12.48
CA GLU A 65 -1.59 -2.92 -11.04
C GLU A 65 -0.39 -3.72 -10.52
N GLN A 66 0.46 -3.05 -9.75
CA GLN A 66 1.52 -3.65 -8.96
C GLN A 66 1.21 -3.38 -7.50
N ALA A 67 1.46 -4.35 -6.63
CA ALA A 67 1.20 -4.21 -5.22
C ALA A 67 2.35 -4.72 -4.35
N TRP A 68 2.47 -4.11 -3.18
CA TRP A 68 3.39 -4.53 -2.12
C TRP A 68 2.65 -4.52 -0.80
N SER A 69 2.93 -5.49 0.05
CA SER A 69 2.38 -5.56 1.41
C SER A 69 3.45 -5.42 2.47
N ASN A 70 3.01 -4.95 3.63
CA ASN A 70 3.81 -4.86 4.83
C ASN A 70 2.90 -4.93 6.06
N LEU A 71 3.49 -5.19 7.21
CA LEU A 71 2.84 -5.00 8.49
C LEU A 71 2.96 -3.53 8.89
N MET A 72 1.86 -2.99 9.39
CA MET A 72 1.74 -1.61 9.82
C MET A 72 1.51 -1.55 11.33
N ASP A 73 2.11 -0.54 11.98
CA ASP A 73 1.81 -0.20 13.37
C ASP A 73 0.29 0.02 13.53
N PRO A 74 -0.38 -0.70 14.45
CA PRO A 74 -1.83 -0.60 14.62
C PRO A 74 -2.34 0.82 14.91
N ARG A 75 -1.51 1.71 15.48
CA ARG A 75 -1.89 3.11 15.74
C ARG A 75 -1.92 3.92 14.46
N GLU A 76 -0.93 3.76 13.60
CA GLU A 76 -0.90 4.42 12.28
C GLU A 76 -2.02 3.89 11.39
N ALA A 77 -2.31 2.59 11.47
CA ALA A 77 -3.43 1.99 10.79
C ALA A 77 -4.79 2.56 11.25
N ALA A 78 -4.98 2.72 12.56
CA ALA A 78 -6.18 3.35 13.11
C ALA A 78 -6.36 4.78 12.56
N LEU A 79 -5.28 5.57 12.48
CA LEU A 79 -5.34 6.91 11.89
C LEU A 79 -5.77 6.87 10.41
N LEU A 80 -5.28 5.91 9.62
CA LEU A 80 -5.69 5.74 8.22
C LEU A 80 -7.16 5.33 8.07
N LEU A 81 -7.65 4.47 8.96
CA LEU A 81 -9.04 4.01 8.96
C LEU A 81 -10.01 5.10 9.45
N ASP A 82 -9.60 5.91 10.43
CA ASP A 82 -10.38 7.04 10.95
C ASP A 82 -10.47 8.21 9.95
N MET A 83 -9.64 8.22 8.91
CA MET A 83 -9.61 9.25 7.85
C MET A 83 -10.60 8.99 6.70
N GLU A 84 -11.67 8.22 6.91
CA GLU A 84 -12.77 8.15 5.94
C GLU A 84 -13.33 9.55 5.63
N PRO A 85 -13.55 9.90 4.34
CA PRO A 85 -14.28 11.11 3.95
C PRO A 85 -15.77 11.07 4.29
#